data_AF-A0A9X2JUQ6-F1
#
_entry.id   AF-A0A9X2JUQ6-F1
#
_cell.length_a   1.000
_cell.length_b   1.000
_cell.length_c   1.000
_cell.angle_alpha   90.00
_cell.angle_beta   90.00
_cell.angle_gamma   90.00
#
_symmetry.space_group_name_H-M   'P 1'
#
loop_
_entity.id
_entity.type
_entity.pdbx_description
1 polymer ?
#
loop_
_entity_poly.entity_id
_entity_poly.type
_entity_poly.pdbx_seq_one_letter_code
_entity_poly.pdbx_strand_id
1 'polypeptide(L)'
;MPSATLSPEEFRVQLGQLRAAIGAVRREHATITAAMGQVETEFARAKEAWSTPAALTYEDVQKWFEHAAHELEELLAEMTRRMQHSYEVYRDVEERNSRNLSPQHNQQNGR
;
A
#
# COMPACT_ATOMS: atom_id res chain seq x y z
N MET A 1 -17.57 -11.35 -20.67
CA MET A 1 -17.76 -11.17 -19.22
C MET A 1 -18.80 -10.09 -19.03
N PRO A 2 -19.94 -10.34 -18.36
CA PRO A 2 -20.89 -9.28 -18.10
C PRO A 2 -20.21 -8.25 -17.18
N SER A 3 -20.19 -6.97 -17.59
CA SER A 3 -19.78 -5.87 -16.72
C SER A 3 -20.79 -5.80 -15.58
N ALA A 4 -20.43 -6.35 -14.42
CA ALA A 4 -21.22 -6.24 -13.21
C ALA A 4 -21.35 -4.76 -12.87
N THR A 5 -22.56 -4.21 -13.01
CA THR A 5 -22.83 -2.82 -12.62
C THR A 5 -23.04 -2.83 -11.12
N LEU A 6 -22.11 -2.26 -10.37
CA LEU A 6 -22.20 -2.17 -8.91
C LEU A 6 -23.30 -1.19 -8.52
N SER A 7 -24.12 -1.57 -7.54
CA SER A 7 -24.99 -0.61 -6.87
C SER A 7 -24.16 0.41 -6.05
N PRO A 8 -24.70 1.60 -5.76
CA PRO A 8 -24.01 2.59 -4.94
C PRO A 8 -23.62 2.07 -3.55
N GLU A 9 -24.46 1.22 -2.94
CA GLU A 9 -24.18 0.62 -1.63
C GLU A 9 -23.01 -0.37 -1.70
N GLU A 10 -23.01 -1.27 -2.71
CA GLU A 10 -21.91 -2.21 -2.93
C GLU A 10 -20.59 -1.47 -3.22
N PHE A 11 -20.64 -0.39 -3.99
CA PHE A 11 -19.48 0.45 -4.26
C PHE A 11 -18.92 1.09 -2.99
N ARG A 12 -19.78 1.63 -2.12
CA ARG A 12 -19.37 2.20 -0.83
C ARG A 12 -18.76 1.14 0.11
N VAL A 13 -19.31 -0.06 0.12
CA VAL A 13 -18.74 -1.20 0.88
C VAL A 13 -17.35 -1.56 0.34
N GLN A 14 -17.19 -1.68 -0.97
CA GLN A 14 -15.89 -1.98 -1.59
C GLN A 14 -14.84 -0.88 -1.33
N LEU A 15 -15.25 0.39 -1.35
CA LEU A 15 -14.38 1.51 -0.94
C LEU A 15 -13.92 1.39 0.52
N GLY A 16 -14.81 0.99 1.42
CA GLY A 16 -14.48 0.70 2.82
C GLY A 16 -13.48 -0.45 2.96
N GLN A 17 -13.68 -1.53 2.21
CA GLN A 17 -12.77 -2.68 2.18
C GLN A 17 -11.38 -2.30 1.63
N LEU A 18 -11.32 -1.51 0.55
CA LEU A 18 -10.07 -0.99 -0.01
C LEU A 18 -9.31 -0.15 1.03
N ARG A 19 -10.00 0.74 1.76
CA ARG A 19 -9.40 1.52 2.84
C ARG A 19 -8.84 0.65 3.95
N ALA A 20 -9.56 -0.40 4.36
CA ALA A 20 -9.09 -1.35 5.36
C ALA A 20 -7.84 -2.11 4.89
N ALA A 21 -7.83 -2.54 3.61
CA ALA A 21 -6.70 -3.21 2.99
C ALA A 21 -5.46 -2.29 2.93
N ILE A 22 -5.62 -1.01 2.55
CA ILE A 22 -4.53 -0.01 2.63
C ILE A 22 -3.95 0.04 4.05
N GLY A 23 -4.81 0.08 5.06
CA GLY A 23 -4.40 0.09 6.46
C GLY A 23 -3.62 -1.16 6.86
N ALA A 24 -4.03 -2.34 6.38
CA ALA A 24 -3.31 -3.60 6.62
C ALA A 24 -1.93 -3.59 5.96
N VAL A 25 -1.85 -3.27 4.66
CA VAL A 25 -0.57 -3.22 3.92
C VAL A 25 0.40 -2.23 4.56
N ARG A 26 -0.07 -1.06 5.01
CA ARG A 26 0.79 -0.09 5.73
C ARG A 26 1.37 -0.64 7.03
N ARG A 27 0.59 -1.41 7.80
CA ARG A 27 1.08 -2.03 9.03
C ARG A 27 2.11 -3.10 8.74
N GLU A 28 1.83 -3.99 7.79
CA GLU A 28 2.78 -5.02 7.40
C GLU A 28 4.07 -4.42 6.85
N HIS A 29 3.97 -3.37 6.03
CA HIS A 29 5.13 -2.61 5.57
C HIS A 29 5.97 -2.09 6.73
N ALA A 30 5.37 -1.41 7.71
CA ALA A 30 6.10 -0.91 8.89
C ALA A 30 6.77 -2.02 9.71
N THR A 31 6.08 -3.16 9.87
CA THR A 31 6.64 -4.34 10.55
C THR A 31 7.84 -4.92 9.80
N ILE A 32 7.74 -5.06 8.47
CA ILE A 32 8.81 -5.57 7.62
C ILE A 32 10.01 -4.63 7.65
N THR A 33 9.82 -3.31 7.48
CA THR A 33 10.89 -2.31 7.58
C THR A 33 11.59 -2.37 8.94
N ALA A 34 10.84 -2.48 10.04
CA ALA A 34 11.42 -2.62 11.37
C ALA A 34 12.25 -3.90 11.53
N ALA A 35 11.76 -5.03 11.02
CA ALA A 35 12.48 -6.30 11.05
C ALA A 35 13.77 -6.25 10.20
N MET A 36 13.73 -5.61 9.03
CA MET A 36 14.90 -5.46 8.17
C MET A 36 15.98 -4.60 8.84
N GLY A 37 15.59 -3.50 9.50
CA GLY A 37 16.54 -2.68 10.27
C GLY A 37 17.15 -3.40 11.47
N GLN A 38 16.42 -4.35 12.09
CA GLN A 38 16.99 -5.22 13.12
C GLN A 38 18.06 -6.15 12.54
N VAL A 39 17.78 -6.78 11.39
CA VAL A 39 18.75 -7.65 10.72
C VAL A 39 20.00 -6.87 10.29
N GLU A 40 19.84 -5.66 9.75
CA GLU A 40 20.97 -4.77 9.43
C GLU A 40 21.81 -4.42 10.66
N THR A 41 21.16 -4.15 11.80
CA THR A 41 21.84 -3.92 13.09
C THR A 41 22.64 -5.14 13.53
N GLU A 42 22.09 -6.34 13.40
CA GLU A 42 22.78 -7.59 13.75
C GLU A 42 23.94 -7.89 12.78
N PHE A 43 23.78 -7.59 11.48
CA PHE A 43 24.90 -7.59 10.54
C PHE A 43 26.01 -6.67 11.06
N ALA A 44 25.73 -5.40 11.33
CA ALA A 44 26.74 -4.44 11.79
C ALA A 44 27.49 -4.92 13.04
N ARG A 45 26.79 -5.53 14.00
CA ARG A 45 27.41 -6.15 15.19
C ARG A 45 28.29 -7.34 14.85
N ALA A 46 27.82 -8.22 13.97
CA ALA A 46 28.56 -9.40 13.55
C ALA A 46 29.88 -9.03 12.85
N LYS A 47 29.91 -7.92 12.10
CA LYS A 47 31.13 -7.41 11.44
C LYS A 47 32.29 -7.21 12.41
N GLU A 48 32.02 -6.70 13.61
CA GLU A 48 33.03 -6.45 14.63
C GLU A 48 33.72 -7.74 15.09
N ALA A 49 32.99 -8.86 15.11
CA ALA A 49 33.49 -10.18 15.46
C ALA A 49 34.08 -10.94 14.26
N TRP A 50 33.77 -10.54 13.02
CA TRP A 50 34.11 -11.26 11.78
C TRP A 50 35.44 -10.82 11.16
N SER A 51 36.49 -10.64 11.97
CA SER A 51 37.83 -10.20 11.54
C SER A 51 38.73 -11.34 11.01
N THR A 52 38.14 -12.30 10.29
CA THR A 52 38.83 -13.50 9.73
C THR A 52 38.69 -13.57 8.20
N PRO A 53 39.39 -14.46 7.47
CA PRO A 53 39.34 -14.56 6.00
C PRO A 53 37.94 -14.78 5.38
N ALA A 54 36.93 -15.11 6.20
CA ALA A 54 35.53 -15.18 5.80
C ALA A 54 34.84 -13.80 5.68
N ALA A 55 35.53 -12.69 6.01
CA ALA A 55 34.99 -11.33 5.93
C ALA A 55 34.46 -10.95 4.53
N LEU A 56 35.07 -11.47 3.46
CA LEU A 56 34.59 -11.25 2.09
C LEU A 56 33.19 -11.83 1.86
N THR A 57 32.93 -13.05 2.35
CA THR A 57 31.59 -13.67 2.24
C THR A 57 30.54 -12.94 3.07
N TYR A 58 30.97 -12.33 4.18
CA TYR A 58 30.09 -11.51 5.01
C TYR A 58 29.65 -10.24 4.27
N GLU A 59 30.57 -9.52 3.62
CA GLU A 59 30.24 -8.31 2.85
C GLU A 59 29.29 -8.60 1.68
N ASP A 60 29.47 -9.73 0.99
CA ASP A 60 28.59 -10.14 -0.11
C ASP A 60 27.16 -10.44 0.38
N VAL A 61 27.03 -11.15 1.51
CA VAL A 61 25.72 -11.46 2.11
C VAL A 61 25.05 -10.18 2.64
N GLN A 62 25.81 -9.29 3.27
CA GLN A 62 25.30 -8.00 3.75
C GLN A 62 24.73 -7.17 2.59
N LYS A 63 25.51 -7.01 1.51
CA LYS A 63 25.06 -6.25 0.31
C LYS A 63 23.83 -6.86 -0.34
N TRP A 64 23.80 -8.20 -0.46
CA TRP A 64 22.63 -8.89 -0.99
C TRP A 64 21.38 -8.63 -0.13
N PHE A 65 21.54 -8.69 1.19
CA PHE A 65 20.45 -8.42 2.13
C PHE A 65 19.95 -6.98 2.02
N GLU A 66 20.86 -5.99 2.04
CA GLU A 66 20.52 -4.57 1.90
C GLU A 66 19.77 -4.29 0.60
N HIS A 67 20.21 -4.90 -0.51
CA HIS A 67 19.56 -4.75 -1.81
C HIS A 67 18.15 -5.35 -1.81
N ALA A 68 17.99 -6.60 -1.37
CA ALA A 68 16.70 -7.27 -1.34
C ALA A 68 15.71 -6.58 -0.38
N ALA A 69 16.21 -6.08 0.76
CA ALA A 69 15.42 -5.33 1.72
C ALA A 69 14.88 -4.04 1.11
N HIS A 70 15.72 -3.31 0.38
CA HIS A 70 15.33 -2.08 -0.29
C HIS A 70 14.30 -2.31 -1.41
N GLU A 71 14.51 -3.33 -2.25
CA GLU A 71 13.53 -3.68 -3.31
C GLU A 71 12.16 -4.02 -2.73
N LEU A 72 12.12 -4.75 -1.61
CA LEU A 72 10.87 -5.08 -0.93
C LEU A 72 10.19 -3.85 -0.34
N GLU A 73 10.94 -2.94 0.28
CA GLU A 73 10.43 -1.67 0.78
C GLU A 73 9.82 -0.82 -0.34
N GLU A 74 10.53 -0.67 -1.46
CA GLU A 74 10.04 0.09 -2.62
C GLU A 74 8.74 -0.50 -3.19
N LEU A 75 8.66 -1.83 -3.30
CA LEU A 75 7.47 -2.51 -3.80
C LEU A 75 6.26 -2.27 -2.89
N LEU A 76 6.43 -2.40 -1.58
CA LEU A 76 5.37 -2.20 -0.60
C LEU A 76 4.93 -0.73 -0.51
N ALA A 77 5.88 0.20 -0.61
CA ALA A 77 5.59 1.63 -0.69
C ALA A 77 4.79 1.97 -1.95
N GLU A 78 5.17 1.39 -3.10
CA GLU A 78 4.47 1.60 -4.37
C GLU A 78 3.06 1.02 -4.36
N MET A 79 2.87 -0.19 -3.81
CA MET A 79 1.54 -0.78 -3.64
C MET A 79 0.65 0.12 -2.78
N THR A 80 1.16 0.63 -1.67
CA THR A 80 0.43 1.56 -0.80
C THR A 80 0.05 2.84 -1.54
N ARG A 81 0.97 3.43 -2.33
CA ARG A 81 0.69 4.63 -3.13
C ARG A 81 -0.40 4.39 -4.16
N ARG A 82 -0.32 3.28 -4.91
CA ARG A 82 -1.32 2.94 -5.93
C ARG A 82 -2.70 2.70 -5.33
N MET A 83 -2.77 1.94 -4.23
CA MET A 83 -4.05 1.70 -3.57
C MET A 83 -4.67 2.99 -3.02
N GLN A 84 -3.86 3.87 -2.43
CA GLN A 84 -4.30 5.18 -1.95
C GLN A 84 -4.83 6.05 -3.09
N HIS A 85 -4.11 6.09 -4.21
CA HIS A 85 -4.54 6.83 -5.39
C HIS A 85 -5.86 6.29 -5.94
N SER A 86 -6.00 4.97 -6.08
CA SER A 86 -7.27 4.35 -6.50
C SER A 86 -8.42 4.68 -5.56
N TYR A 87 -8.19 4.64 -4.25
CA TYR A 87 -9.20 5.02 -3.26
C TYR A 87 -9.65 6.48 -3.42
N GLU A 88 -8.71 7.41 -3.59
CA GLU A 88 -9.01 8.84 -3.80
C GLU A 88 -9.81 9.06 -5.08
N VAL A 89 -9.38 8.45 -6.19
CA VAL A 89 -10.08 8.54 -7.48
C VAL A 89 -11.53 8.01 -7.35
N TYR A 90 -11.71 6.86 -6.73
CA TYR A 90 -13.04 6.26 -6.57
C TYR A 90 -13.95 7.06 -5.65
N ARG A 91 -13.42 7.59 -4.54
CA ARG A 91 -14.16 8.47 -3.63
C ARG A 91 -14.58 9.77 -4.32
N ASP A 92 -13.69 10.38 -5.10
CA ASP A 92 -13.99 11.61 -5.83
C ASP A 92 -15.08 11.39 -6.90
N VAL A 93 -15.08 10.23 -7.55
CA VAL A 93 -16.16 9.82 -8.46
C VAL A 93 -17.49 9.64 -7.71
N GLU A 94 -17.49 9.01 -6.53
CA GLU A 94 -18.68 8.88 -5.68
C GLU A 94 -19.27 10.25 -5.32
N GLU A 95 -18.43 11.19 -4.90
CA GLU A 95 -18.84 12.53 -4.49
C GLU A 95 -19.42 13.33 -5.66
N ARG A 96 -18.83 13.22 -6.85
CA ARG A 96 -19.35 13.86 -8.05
C ARG A 96 -20.68 13.25 -8.50
N ASN A 97 -20.79 11.93 -8.49
CA ASN A 97 -22.01 11.23 -8.89
C ASN A 97 -23.16 11.51 -7.91
N SER A 98 -22.90 11.49 -6.60
CA SER A 98 -23.91 11.83 -5.59
C SER A 98 -24.39 13.28 -5.74
N ARG A 99 -23.50 14.23 -6.03
CA ARG A 99 -23.88 15.62 -6.34
C ARG A 99 -24.67 15.76 -7.64
N ASN A 100 -24.36 14.98 -8.67
CA ASN A 100 -25.04 14.98 -9.96
C ASN A 100 -26.36 14.20 -9.98
N LEU A 101 -26.59 13.32 -9.02
CA LEU A 101 -27.89 12.65 -8.77
C LEU A 101 -28.79 13.46 -7.81
N SER A 102 -28.22 14.44 -7.11
CA SER A 102 -28.94 15.40 -6.26
C SER A 102 -29.56 16.65 -6.93
N PRO A 103 -29.37 16.97 -8.24
CA PRO A 103 -30.09 18.06 -8.90
C PRO A 103 -31.37 17.52 -9.55
N GLN A 104 -32.51 18.07 -9.11
CA GLN A 104 -33.83 18.04 -9.76
C GLN A 104 -34.67 16.76 -9.62
N HIS A 105 -35.23 16.55 -8.42
CA HIS A 105 -36.54 15.89 -8.27
C HIS A 105 -37.68 16.88 -7.97
N ASN A 106 -37.48 18.19 -8.17
CA ASN A 106 -38.50 19.21 -7.93
C ASN A 106 -38.31 20.40 -8.89
N GLN A 107 -38.84 20.28 -10.12
CA GLN A 107 -39.41 21.37 -10.94
C GLN A 107 -39.54 20.92 -12.42
N GLN A 108 -40.53 20.06 -12.71
CA GLN A 108 -41.25 20.05 -14.01
C GLN A 108 -42.42 19.05 -13.98
N ASN A 109 -43.22 19.10 -12.91
CA ASN A 109 -44.64 18.72 -12.94
C ASN A 109 -45.36 19.90 -12.29
N GLY A 110 -45.61 20.95 -13.06
CA GLY A 110 -46.11 22.20 -12.52
C GLY A 110 -46.36 23.26 -13.58
N ARG A 111 -47.37 22.98 -14.43
CA ARG A 111 -48.03 23.83 -15.43
C ARG A 111 -47.44 23.82 -16.84
#